data_AF-A0A7V5LG70-F1
#
_entry.id   AF-A0A7V5LG70-F1
#
_cell.length_a   1.000
_cell.length_b   1.000
_cell.length_c   1.000
_cell.angle_alpha   90.00
_cell.angle_beta   90.00
_cell.angle_gamma   90.00
#
_symmetry.space_group_name_H-M   'P 1'
#
loop_
_entity.id
_entity.type
_entity.pdbx_description
1 polymer ?
#
loop_
_entity_poly.entity_id
_entity_poly.type
_entity_poly.pdbx_seq_one_letter_code
_entity_poly.pdbx_strand_id
1 'polypeptide(L)' 'MAASNRERVGRVLDLLNKGLHPFVVRELKSFYGDKWKGATVGFIEESKDGELHWDSSGLLRLMWDQWNDVFKKTLG' A
#
# COMPACT_ATOMS: atom_id res chain seq x y z
N MET A 1 -6.59 31.10 -1.64
CA MET A 1 -6.95 30.44 -0.37
C MET A 1 -5.79 29.55 0.04
N ALA A 2 -5.27 29.70 1.25
CA ALA A 2 -4.21 28.81 1.74
C ALA A 2 -4.79 27.39 1.82
N ALA A 3 -4.14 26.43 1.17
CA ALA A 3 -4.56 25.02 1.23
C ALA A 3 -4.76 24.61 2.69
N SER A 4 -5.93 24.08 3.00
CA SER A 4 -6.26 23.58 4.34
C SER A 4 -5.26 22.49 4.73
N ASN A 5 -4.95 22.35 6.02
CA ASN A 5 -4.07 21.27 6.51
C ASN A 5 -4.53 19.90 6.00
N ARG A 6 -5.84 19.69 5.88
CA ARG A 6 -6.41 18.48 5.30
C ARG A 6 -6.00 18.26 3.84
N GLU A 7 -5.96 19.30 3.01
CA GLU A 7 -5.55 19.19 1.61
C GLU A 7 -4.04 18.95 1.47
N ARG A 8 -3.23 19.57 2.33
CA ARG A 8 -1.77 19.34 2.35
C ARG A 8 -1.46 17.91 2.73
N VAL A 9 -2.06 17.42 3.81
CA VAL A 9 -1.90 16.03 4.27
C VAL A 9 -2.45 15.05 3.23
N GLY A 10 -3.61 15.34 2.64
CA GLY A 10 -4.18 14.55 1.56
C GLY A 10 -3.22 14.38 0.38
N ARG A 11 -2.65 15.47 -0.14
CA ARG A 11 -1.67 15.40 -1.24
C ARG A 11 -0.42 14.61 -0.88
N VAL A 12 0.09 14.76 0.34
CA VAL A 12 1.26 13.99 0.81
C VAL A 12 0.92 12.50 0.90
N LEU A 13 -0.25 12.15 1.43
CA LEU A 13 -0.71 10.76 1.48
C LEU A 13 -0.91 10.15 0.09
N ASP A 14 -1.36 10.95 -0.87
CA ASP A 14 -1.53 10.54 -2.27
C ASP A 14 -0.17 10.25 -2.93
N LEU A 15 0.81 11.14 -2.73
CA LEU A 15 2.18 10.96 -3.21
C LEU A 15 2.87 9.78 -2.52
N LEU A 16 2.67 9.63 -1.21
CA LEU A 16 3.20 8.52 -0.43
C LEU A 16 2.67 7.20 -0.97
N ASN A 17 1.37 7.12 -1.24
CA ASN A 17 0.74 5.93 -1.79
C ASN A 17 1.30 5.59 -3.16
N LYS A 18 1.39 6.57 -4.07
CA LYS A 18 1.99 6.38 -5.41
C LYS A 18 3.45 5.92 -5.35
N GLY A 19 4.22 6.38 -4.38
CA GLY A 19 5.62 5.97 -4.18
C GLY A 19 5.77 4.61 -3.51
N LEU A 20 4.93 4.29 -2.52
CA LEU A 20 5.00 3.04 -1.77
C LEU A 20 4.36 1.87 -2.53
N HIS A 21 3.35 2.12 -3.36
CA HIS A 21 2.66 1.10 -4.15
C HIS A 21 3.62 0.17 -4.91
N PRO A 22 4.52 0.67 -5.79
CA PRO A 22 5.45 -0.19 -6.52
C PRO A 22 6.45 -0.90 -5.60
N PHE A 23 6.82 -0.28 -4.48
CA PHE A 23 7.70 -0.90 -3.49
C PHE A 23 7.01 -2.10 -2.82
N VAL A 24 5.80 -1.91 -2.28
CA VAL A 24 5.01 -2.94 -1.62
C VAL A 24 4.73 -4.11 -2.57
N VAL A 25 4.29 -3.83 -3.81
CA VAL A 25 4.03 -4.89 -4.80
C VAL A 25 5.30 -5.67 -5.13
N ARG A 26 6.45 -5.01 -5.24
CA ARG A 26 7.73 -5.67 -5.50
C ARG A 26 8.13 -6.60 -4.35
N GLU A 27 8.05 -6.13 -3.12
CA GLU A 27 8.41 -6.92 -1.94
C GLU A 27 7.45 -8.10 -1.75
N LEU A 28 6.14 -7.86 -1.88
CA LEU A 28 5.14 -8.93 -1.84
C LEU A 28 5.35 -9.96 -2.94
N LYS A 29 5.65 -9.54 -4.17
CA LYS A 29 5.92 -10.46 -5.28
C LYS A 29 7.23 -11.24 -5.07
N SER A 30 8.24 -10.61 -4.48
CA SER A 30 9.50 -11.27 -4.15
C SER A 30 9.32 -12.34 -3.07
N PHE A 31 8.40 -12.14 -2.12
CA PHE A 31 8.16 -13.07 -1.02
C PHE A 31 7.09 -14.14 -1.35
N TYR A 32 5.92 -13.72 -1.84
CA TYR A 32 4.77 -14.59 -2.11
C TYR A 32 4.72 -15.13 -3.55
N GLY A 33 5.58 -14.66 -4.46
CA GLY A 33 5.55 -15.04 -5.87
C GLY A 33 4.21 -14.70 -6.53
N ASP A 34 3.64 -15.63 -7.28
CA ASP A 34 2.35 -15.46 -7.97
C ASP A 34 1.14 -15.33 -7.03
N LYS A 35 1.29 -15.68 -5.74
CA LYS A 35 0.21 -15.60 -4.74
C LYS A 35 0.14 -14.26 -4.01
N TRP A 36 0.94 -13.27 -4.41
CA TRP A 36 1.02 -11.97 -3.74
C TRP A 36 -0.32 -11.23 -3.66
N LYS A 37 -1.21 -11.41 -4.64
CA LYS A 37 -2.57 -10.83 -4.62
C LYS A 37 -3.38 -11.32 -3.41
N GLY A 38 -3.15 -12.56 -2.96
CA GLY A 38 -3.79 -13.11 -1.76
C GLY A 38 -3.45 -12.35 -0.49
N ALA A 39 -2.21 -11.84 -0.38
CA ALA A 39 -1.78 -11.05 0.77
C ALA A 39 -2.44 -9.66 0.81
N THR A 40 -2.98 -9.19 -0.31
CA THR A 40 -3.69 -7.91 -0.41
C THR A 40 -5.20 -8.01 -0.14
N VAL A 41 -5.75 -9.23 -0.15
CA VAL A 41 -7.17 -9.49 0.10
C VAL A 41 -7.52 -9.07 1.52
N GLY A 42 -8.48 -8.16 1.67
CA GLY A 42 -8.92 -7.62 2.97
C GLY A 42 -8.21 -6.33 3.40
N PHE A 43 -7.12 -5.93 2.72
CA PHE A 43 -6.47 -4.62 2.93
C PHE A 43 -6.82 -3.62 1.83
N ILE A 44 -7.16 -4.12 0.65
CA ILE A 44 -7.58 -3.32 -0.50
C ILE A 44 -9.04 -3.63 -0.77
N GLU A 45 -9.88 -2.60 -0.83
CA GLU A 45 -11.24 -2.76 -1.32
C GLU A 45 -11.17 -2.99 -2.84
N GLU A 46 -11.62 -4.17 -3.29
CA GLU A 46 -11.90 -4.38 -4.71
C GLU A 46 -13.03 -3.43 -5.09
N SER A 47 -12.68 -2.35 -5.79
CA SER A 47 -13.68 -1.47 -6.37
C SER A 47 -14.45 -2.27 -7.44
N LYS A 48 -15.76 -2.08 -7.51
CA LYS A 48 -16.67 -2.86 -8.39
C LYS A 48 -16.30 -2.85 -9.87
N ASP A 49 -15.44 -1.92 -10.30
CA ASP A 49 -14.91 -1.79 -11.66
C ASP A 49 -13.63 -2.60 -11.93
N GLY A 50 -13.15 -3.40 -10.98
CA GLY A 50 -11.94 -4.22 -11.15
C GLY A 50 -10.61 -3.45 -11.04
N GLU A 51 -10.67 -2.14 -10.81
CA GLU A 51 -9.52 -1.35 -10.41
C GLU A 51 -9.30 -1.49 -8.89
N LEU A 52 -8.17 -2.09 -8.50
CA LEU A 52 -7.71 -2.12 -7.11
C LEU A 52 -7.50 -0.67 -6.64
N HIS A 53 -8.43 -0.15 -5.82
CA HIS A 53 -8.26 1.17 -5.23
C HIS A 53 -7.30 1.02 -4.05
N TRP A 54 -6.03 1.36 -4.27
CA TRP A 54 -5.05 1.34 -3.21
C TRP A 54 -5.33 2.54 -2.30
N ASP A 55 -6.08 2.33 -1.22
CA ASP A 55 -6.20 3.31 -0.16
C ASP A 55 -4.91 3.39 0.64
N SER A 56 -4.47 4.62 0.95
CA SER A 56 -3.23 4.84 1.72
C SER A 56 -3.30 4.15 3.08
N SER A 57 -4.48 4.09 3.67
CA SER A 57 -4.79 3.38 4.91
C SER A 57 -4.57 1.87 4.79
N GLY A 58 -5.07 1.27 3.71
CA GLY A 58 -4.96 -0.17 3.42
C GLY A 58 -3.52 -0.58 3.16
N LEU A 59 -2.81 0.23 2.37
CA LEU A 59 -1.39 0.02 2.05
C LEU A 59 -0.51 0.08 3.30
N LEU A 60 -0.70 1.09 4.16
CA LEU A 60 0.05 1.21 5.41
C LEU A 60 -0.25 0.04 6.36
N ARG A 61 -1.51 -0.40 6.44
CA ARG A 61 -1.89 -1.54 7.28
C ARG A 61 -1.28 -2.84 6.78
N LEU A 62 -1.27 -3.06 5.47
CA LEU A 62 -0.62 -4.21 4.86
C LEU A 62 0.89 -4.20 5.13
N MET A 63 1.55 -3.04 5.01
CA MET A 63 2.97 -2.92 5.35
C MET A 63 3.25 -3.23 6.82
N TRP A 64 2.37 -2.79 7.72
CA TRP A 64 2.49 -3.06 9.15
C TRP A 64 2.35 -4.55 9.47
N ASP A 65 1.34 -5.21 8.91
CA ASP A 65 1.06 -6.63 9.16
C ASP A 65 2.17 -7.52 8.57
N GLN A 66 2.60 -7.21 7.35
CA GLN A 66 3.66 -7.91 6.63
C GLN A 66 5.07 -7.43 6.98
N TRP A 67 5.21 -6.55 8.00
CA TRP A 67 6.49 -5.97 8.36
C TRP A 67 7.50 -7.06 8.73
N ASN A 68 7.14 -7.95 9.66
CA ASN A 68 8.08 -8.97 10.17
C ASN A 68 8.42 -10.04 9.12
N ASP A 69 7.49 -10.38 8.24
CA ASP A 69 7.64 -11.47 7.29
C ASP A 69 8.30 -11.03 5.99
N VAL A 70 7.85 -9.91 5.42
CA VAL A 70 8.23 -9.42 4.09
C VAL A 70 9.22 -8.27 4.18
N PHE A 71 8.86 -7.18 4.87
CA PHE A 71 9.63 -5.93 4.80
C PHE A 71 10.89 -5.93 5.65
N LYS A 72 10.89 -6.61 6.80
CA LYS A 72 12.04 -6.72 7.72
C LYS A 72 13.23 -7.40 7.05
N LYS A 73 13.00 -8.35 6.15
CA LYS A 73 14.08 -9.02 5.41
C LYS A 73 14.80 -8.07 4.43
N THR A 74 14.09 -7.07 3.92
CA THR A 74 14.62 -6.11 2.94
C THR A 74 15.10 -4.80 3.60
N LEU A 75 14.44 -4.35 4.65
CA LEU A 75 14.70 -3.07 5.32
C LEU A 75 15.52 -3.19 6.62
N GLY A 76 15.65 -4.40 7.20
CA GLY A 76 16.41 -4.67 8.44
C GLY A 76 15.55 -4.71 9.69
#